data_AF-A0A076NP67-F1
#
_entry.id   AF-A0A076NP67-F1
#
_cell.length_a   1.000
_cell.length_b   1.000
_cell.length_c   1.000
_cell.angle_alpha   90.00
_cell.angle_beta   90.00
_cell.angle_gamma   90.00
#
_symmetry.space_group_name_H-M   'P 1'
#
loop_
_entity.id
_entity.type
_entity.pdbx_description
1 polymer ?
#
loop_
_entity_poly.entity_id
_entity_poly.type
_entity_poly.pdbx_seq_one_letter_code
_entity_poly.pdbx_strand_id
1 'polypeptide(L)' 'MCAVNAAPQATRRLSELGLRPGAQVTIAQKTSGGGRVVKLGSTRYALGTEALRQIEVEAR' A
#
# COMPACT_ATOMS: atom_id res chain seq x y z
N MET A 1 7.90 4.94 -6.84
CA MET A 1 7.65 5.78 -5.64
C MET A 1 6.17 5.63 -5.26
N CYS A 2 5.77 5.55 -3.99
CA CYS A 2 4.35 5.43 -3.59
C CYS A 2 3.70 6.81 -3.46
N ALA A 3 2.39 6.95 -3.72
CA ALA A 3 1.53 8.07 -3.38
C ALA A 3 0.18 7.54 -2.86
N VAL A 4 -0.50 8.26 -1.97
CA VAL A 4 -1.75 7.83 -1.33
C VAL A 4 -2.82 8.90 -1.54
N ASN A 5 -3.87 8.54 -2.27
CA ASN A 5 -5.04 9.38 -2.57
C ASN A 5 -6.28 8.79 -1.87
N ALA A 6 -6.33 8.94 -0.55
CA ALA A 6 -7.38 8.42 0.32
C ALA A 6 -7.96 9.52 1.22
N ALA A 7 -9.12 9.26 1.85
CA ALA A 7 -9.68 10.14 2.87
C ALA A 7 -8.65 10.41 4.01
N PRO A 8 -8.67 11.57 4.68
CA PRO A 8 -7.61 11.97 5.62
C PRO A 8 -7.32 10.94 6.72
N GLN A 9 -8.34 10.25 7.24
CA GLN A 9 -8.14 9.20 8.26
C GLN A 9 -7.40 7.98 7.70
N ALA A 10 -7.68 7.58 6.46
CA ALA A 10 -7.01 6.48 5.78
C ALA A 10 -5.56 6.84 5.43
N THR A 11 -5.31 8.05 4.92
CA THR A 11 -3.96 8.55 4.63
C THR A 11 -3.09 8.58 5.88
N ARG A 12 -3.64 9.04 7.01
CA ARG A 12 -2.94 9.03 8.29
C ARG A 12 -2.60 7.60 8.73
N ARG A 13 -3.59 6.70 8.71
CA ARG A 13 -3.38 5.32 9.15
C ARG A 13 -2.39 4.56 8.28
N LEU A 14 -2.41 4.78 6.96
CA LEU A 14 -1.41 4.22 6.04
C LEU A 14 0.00 4.76 6.33
N SER A 15 0.11 6.07 6.61
CA SER A 15 1.38 6.69 6.98
C SER A 15 1.95 6.17 8.31
N GLU A 16 1.09 5.91 9.31
CA GLU A 16 1.46 5.27 10.58
C GLU A 16 2.01 3.84 10.38
N LEU A 17 1.53 3.12 9.35
CA LEU A 17 2.07 1.82 8.93
C LEU A 17 3.34 1.92 8.05
N GLY A 18 3.73 3.13 7.66
CA GLY A 18 4.86 3.42 6.79
C GLY A 18 4.54 3.47 5.28
N LEU A 19 3.28 3.25 4.89
CA LEU A 19 2.78 3.41 3.52
C LEU A 19 2.53 4.90 3.24
N ARG A 20 3.61 5.63 2.97
CA ARG A 20 3.60 7.08 2.74
C ARG A 20 4.29 7.46 1.42
N PRO A 21 4.10 8.68 0.92
CA PRO A 21 4.84 9.16 -0.25
C PRO A 21 6.36 8.93 -0.13
N GLY A 22 6.95 8.37 -1.19
CA GLY A 22 8.38 8.01 -1.20
C GLY A 22 8.73 6.65 -0.60
N ALA A 23 7.79 5.94 0.04
CA ALA A 23 8.03 4.59 0.52
C ALA A 23 8.30 3.61 -0.63
N GLN A 24 9.30 2.74 -0.45
CA GLN A 24 9.56 1.64 -1.36
C GLN A 24 8.81 0.40 -0.88
N VAL A 25 7.96 -0.12 -1.76
CA VAL A 25 7.11 -1.28 -1.47
C VAL A 25 7.36 -2.38 -2.49
N THR A 26 7.28 -3.63 -2.05
CA THR A 26 7.39 -4.79 -2.94
C THR A 26 6.08 -5.57 -2.91
N ILE A 27 5.51 -5.87 -4.07
CA ILE A 27 4.36 -6.77 -4.16
C ILE A 27 4.89 -8.19 -3.96
N ALA A 28 4.54 -8.81 -2.84
CA ALA A 28 4.97 -10.17 -2.52
C ALA A 28 4.03 -11.22 -3.11
N GLN A 29 2.71 -10.96 -3.12
CA GLN A 29 1.72 -11.93 -3.54
C GLN A 29 0.42 -11.26 -4.03
N LYS A 30 -0.26 -11.89 -4.99
CA LYS A 30 -1.67 -11.59 -5.34
C LYS A 30 -2.61 -12.49 -4.53
N THR A 31 -3.69 -11.95 -3.99
CA THR A 31 -4.72 -12.73 -3.28
C THR A 31 -5.90 -13.04 -4.21
N SER A 32 -6.66 -14.09 -3.89
CA SER A 32 -7.82 -14.55 -4.69
C SER A 32 -8.92 -13.50 -4.79
N GLY A 33 -9.10 -12.65 -3.77
CA GLY A 33 -10.07 -11.56 -3.77
C GLY A 33 -9.61 -10.29 -4.52
N GLY A 34 -8.53 -10.36 -5.28
CA GLY A 34 -7.96 -9.20 -5.97
C GLY A 34 -7.14 -8.28 -5.06
N GLY A 35 -6.96 -8.62 -3.78
CA GLY A 35 -6.03 -7.92 -2.90
C GLY A 35 -4.57 -8.28 -3.18
N ARG A 36 -3.64 -7.53 -2.61
CA ARG A 36 -2.19 -7.69 -2.79
C ARG A 36 -1.54 -7.75 -1.41
N VAL A 37 -0.60 -8.68 -1.22
CA VAL A 37 0.29 -8.66 -0.07
C VAL A 37 1.50 -7.81 -0.43
N VAL A 38 1.71 -6.74 0.32
CA VAL A 38 2.76 -5.76 0.07
C VAL A 38 3.76 -5.81 1.22
N LYS A 39 5.05 -5.85 0.89
CA LYS A 39 6.16 -5.82 1.84
C LYS A 39 6.72 -4.40 1.91
N LEU A 40 6.88 -3.91 3.14
CA LEU A 40 7.55 -2.65 3.47
C LEU A 40 8.62 -2.96 4.51
N GLY A 41 9.90 -2.85 4.14
CA GLY A 41 11.00 -3.30 5.00
C GLY A 41 10.86 -4.78 5.36
N SER A 42 10.76 -5.12 6.65
CA SER A 42 10.53 -6.48 7.14
C SER A 42 9.05 -6.85 7.30
N THR A 43 8.13 -5.89 7.20
CA THR A 43 6.71 -6.06 7.51
C THR A 43 5.90 -6.38 6.25
N ARG A 44 4.85 -7.21 6.40
CA ARG A 44 3.90 -7.55 5.33
C ARG A 44 2.50 -7.07 5.66
N TYR A 45 1.85 -6.43 4.70
CA TYR A 45 0.48 -5.95 4.80
C TYR A 45 -0.38 -6.60 3.72
N ALA A 46 -1.52 -7.17 4.12
CA ALA A 46 -2.55 -7.60 3.18
C ALA A 46 -3.47 -6.40 2.88
N LEU A 47 -3.43 -5.92 1.63
CA LEU A 47 -4.26 -4.82 1.18
C LEU A 47 -5.39 -5.35 0.31
N GLY A 48 -6.62 -4.96 0.67
CA GLY A 48 -7.81 -5.23 -0.13
C GLY A 48 -7.89 -4.34 -1.37
N THR A 49 -8.79 -4.70 -2.29
CA THR A 49 -8.98 -3.99 -3.56
C THR A 49 -9.28 -2.50 -3.38
N GLU A 50 -10.14 -2.14 -2.43
CA GLU A 50 -10.49 -0.73 -2.16
C GLU A 50 -9.29 0.10 -1.69
N ALA A 51 -8.49 -0.44 -0.77
CA ALA A 51 -7.27 0.24 -0.32
C ALA A 51 -6.27 0.42 -1.47
N LEU A 52 -6.14 -0.58 -2.35
CA LEU A 52 -5.24 -0.51 -3.49
C LEU A 52 -5.66 0.52 -4.53
N ARG A 53 -6.96 0.80 -4.70
CA ARG A 53 -7.45 1.86 -5.59
C ARG A 53 -7.04 3.26 -5.13
N GLN A 54 -6.70 3.41 -3.86
CA GLN A 54 -6.30 4.67 -3.25
C GLN A 54 -4.78 4.83 -3.18
N ILE A 55 -4.00 3.85 -3.65
CA ILE A 55 -2.55 3.85 -3.56
C ILE A 55 -1.98 3.79 -4.98
N GLU A 56 -1.28 4.84 -5.35
CA GLU A 56 -0.54 4.90 -6.60
C GLU A 56 0.92 4.53 -6.34
N VAL A 57 1.49 3.73 -7.24
CA VAL A 57 2.90 3.34 -7.18
C VAL A 57 3.51 3.43 -8.56
N GLU A 58 4.71 4.00 -8.64
CA GLU A 58 5.53 3.90 -9.84
C GLU A 58 6.42 2.65 -9.74
N ALA A 59 6.34 1.81 -10.76
CA ALA A 59 7.26 0.70 -10.93
C ALA A 59 8.63 1.22 -11.38
N ARG A 60 9.70 0.66 -10.80
CA ARG A 60 11.07 0.90 -11.21
C ARG A 60 11.64 -0.38 -11.81
#